data_AF-A0AAJ2PDC1-F1
#
_entry.id   AF-A0AAJ2PDC1-F1
#
_cell.length_a   1.000
_cell.length_b   1.000
_cell.length_c   1.000
_cell.angle_alpha   90.00
_cell.angle_beta   90.00
_cell.angle_gamma   90.00
#
_symmetry.space_group_name_H-M   'P 1'
#
loop_
_entity.id
_entity.type
_entity.pdbx_description
1 polymer ?
#
loop_
_entity_poly.entity_id
_entity_poly.type
_entity_poly.pdbx_seq_one_letter_code
_entity_poly.pdbx_strand_id
1 'polypeptide(L)'
;MVIHETIVGRIKEDLLKYGKEGTGYLGKHIVGSGEDAHLTTKVLIDLIKPHVILIAGKRGSGKSYSAGVIIEEFLSLPDKYRNKASFVIIDPMGIYWSMKYPNKQQEELLKKWNLEPKSFKVRVFVPHLLKEAYEKAGIEIDGLITIAPNEVSVEEWIQTFGLKRTDEMAIIFEKAYNEVSKKMQTFSIDDLINFIKRDETIK
;
A
#
# COMPACT_ATOMS: atom_id res chain seq x y z
N MET A 1 -37.79 -14.09 8.43
CA MET A 1 -37.24 -13.34 7.28
C MET A 1 -35.76 -13.69 7.18
N VAL A 2 -35.32 -14.41 6.15
CA VAL A 2 -33.90 -14.76 6.00
C VAL A 2 -33.19 -13.47 5.60
N ILE A 3 -32.38 -12.92 6.51
CA ILE A 3 -31.60 -11.72 6.24
C ILE A 3 -30.49 -12.13 5.26
N HIS A 4 -30.64 -11.74 4.00
CA HIS A 4 -29.56 -11.88 3.03
C HIS A 4 -28.48 -10.85 3.36
N GLU A 5 -27.26 -11.33 3.59
CA GLU A 5 -26.09 -10.46 3.72
C GLU A 5 -25.78 -9.82 2.37
N THR A 6 -25.37 -8.55 2.38
CA THR A 6 -25.03 -7.82 1.17
C THR A 6 -23.59 -8.15 0.79
N ILE A 7 -23.35 -8.67 -0.42
CA ILE A 7 -22.01 -8.95 -0.92
C ILE A 7 -21.71 -8.02 -2.09
N VAL A 8 -20.77 -7.10 -1.89
CA VAL A 8 -20.29 -6.16 -2.91
C VAL A 8 -19.30 -6.87 -3.82
N GLY A 9 -19.43 -6.67 -5.14
CA GLY A 9 -18.49 -7.22 -6.13
C GLY A 9 -18.87 -8.60 -6.69
N ARG A 10 -20.05 -9.15 -6.36
CA ARG A 10 -20.58 -10.39 -6.98
C ARG A 10 -21.79 -10.12 -7.84
N ILE A 11 -21.81 -10.72 -9.04
CA ILE A 11 -23.02 -10.85 -9.86
C ILE A 11 -23.83 -12.07 -9.42
N LYS A 12 -25.06 -12.23 -9.93
CA LYS A 12 -25.97 -13.33 -9.53
C LYS A 12 -25.34 -14.70 -9.74
N GLU A 13 -24.64 -14.89 -10.85
CA GLU A 13 -23.94 -16.11 -11.22
C GLU A 13 -22.84 -16.45 -10.20
N ASP A 14 -22.10 -15.45 -9.71
CA ASP A 14 -21.08 -15.63 -8.68
C ASP A 14 -21.69 -15.93 -7.31
N LEU A 15 -22.83 -15.32 -6.99
CA LEU A 15 -23.56 -15.63 -5.75
C LEU A 15 -24.04 -17.07 -5.74
N LEU A 16 -24.57 -17.56 -6.88
CA LEU A 16 -24.99 -18.95 -7.04
C LEU A 16 -23.80 -19.92 -6.97
N LYS A 17 -22.65 -19.54 -7.55
CA LYS A 17 -21.47 -20.40 -7.62
C LYS A 17 -20.67 -20.45 -6.31
N TYR A 18 -20.41 -19.30 -5.71
CA TYR A 18 -19.47 -19.15 -4.58
C TYR A 18 -20.16 -18.82 -3.26
N GLY A 19 -21.45 -18.45 -3.25
CA GLY A 19 -22.15 -18.09 -2.02
C GLY A 19 -21.44 -16.98 -1.23
N LYS A 20 -20.93 -17.30 -0.04
CA LYS A 20 -20.09 -16.43 0.82
C LYS A 20 -18.62 -16.82 0.85
N GLU A 21 -18.23 -17.82 0.07
CA GLU A 21 -16.88 -18.34 0.09
C GLU A 21 -15.91 -17.30 -0.46
N GLY A 22 -14.83 -16.97 0.27
CA GLY A 22 -13.85 -15.99 -0.21
C GLY A 22 -14.33 -14.54 -0.18
N THR A 23 -15.23 -14.20 0.75
CA THR A 23 -15.62 -12.81 1.02
C THR A 23 -14.95 -12.29 2.30
N GLY A 24 -14.79 -10.97 2.38
CA GLY A 24 -14.31 -10.25 3.57
C GLY A 24 -15.40 -9.39 4.19
N TYR A 25 -15.41 -9.24 5.51
CA TYR A 25 -16.35 -8.41 6.24
C TYR A 25 -15.96 -6.92 6.25
N LEU A 26 -16.78 -6.05 5.65
CA LEU A 26 -16.53 -4.60 5.64
C LEU A 26 -17.18 -3.85 6.80
N GLY A 27 -18.32 -4.35 7.27
CA GLY A 27 -19.12 -3.65 8.29
C GLY A 27 -20.59 -3.98 8.20
N LYS A 28 -21.44 -3.07 8.66
CA LYS A 28 -22.91 -3.25 8.66
C LYS A 28 -23.59 -2.14 7.89
N HIS A 29 -24.69 -2.50 7.24
CA HIS A 29 -25.57 -1.53 6.59
C HIS A 29 -26.27 -0.67 7.65
N ILE A 30 -26.24 0.65 7.47
CA ILE A 30 -26.88 1.62 8.35
C ILE A 30 -28.23 2.00 7.73
N VAL A 31 -29.30 1.92 8.50
CA VAL A 31 -30.65 2.34 8.11
C VAL A 31 -31.11 3.45 9.04
N GLY A 32 -31.79 4.46 8.50
CA GLY A 32 -32.22 5.65 9.23
C GLY A 32 -31.22 6.80 9.17
N SER A 33 -31.50 7.88 9.91
CA SER A 33 -30.67 9.07 9.98
C SER A 33 -30.73 9.68 11.39
N GLY A 34 -29.69 10.42 11.77
CA GLY A 34 -29.63 11.07 13.09
C GLY A 34 -29.67 10.05 14.23
N GLU A 35 -30.55 10.26 15.20
CA GLU A 35 -30.71 9.41 16.39
C GLU A 35 -31.42 8.08 16.08
N ASP A 36 -32.17 7.98 14.98
CA ASP A 36 -32.88 6.76 14.57
C ASP A 36 -32.00 5.79 13.76
N ALA A 37 -30.72 6.13 13.55
CA ALA A 37 -29.80 5.32 12.78
C ALA A 37 -29.46 4.01 13.53
N HIS A 38 -29.71 2.88 12.88
CA HIS A 38 -29.42 1.56 13.43
C HIS A 38 -28.68 0.66 12.44
N LEU A 39 -27.82 -0.20 12.99
CA LEU A 39 -27.03 -1.17 12.22
C LEU A 39 -27.87 -2.40 11.92
N THR A 40 -27.85 -2.84 10.67
CA THR A 40 -28.70 -3.94 10.17
C THR A 40 -27.85 -5.11 9.68
N THR A 41 -27.79 -5.35 8.37
CA THR A 41 -27.17 -6.53 7.77
C THR A 41 -25.66 -6.38 7.66
N LYS A 42 -24.94 -7.50 7.68
CA LYS A 42 -23.51 -7.49 7.36
C LYS A 42 -23.31 -7.16 5.89
N VAL A 43 -22.29 -6.35 5.63
CA VAL A 43 -21.79 -6.01 4.30
C VAL A 43 -20.46 -6.73 4.14
N LEU A 44 -20.40 -7.58 3.13
CA LEU A 44 -19.22 -8.32 2.72
C LEU A 44 -18.70 -7.78 1.38
N ILE A 45 -17.43 -8.01 1.09
CA ILE A 45 -16.80 -7.74 -0.20
C ILE A 45 -16.28 -9.03 -0.80
N ASP A 46 -16.40 -9.17 -2.11
CA ASP A 46 -15.76 -10.23 -2.86
C ASP A 46 -14.23 -10.05 -2.88
N LEU A 47 -13.50 -11.07 -2.45
CA LEU A 47 -12.04 -11.05 -2.41
C LEU A 47 -11.39 -12.08 -3.35
N ILE A 48 -12.20 -12.87 -4.07
CA ILE A 48 -11.69 -13.89 -5.00
C ILE A 48 -11.46 -13.36 -6.42
N LYS A 49 -12.12 -12.27 -6.80
CA LYS A 49 -11.92 -11.62 -8.11
C LYS A 49 -11.11 -10.32 -7.98
N PRO A 50 -10.41 -9.91 -9.05
CA PRO A 50 -9.77 -8.61 -9.09
C PRO A 50 -10.79 -7.48 -9.05
N HIS A 51 -10.55 -6.48 -8.19
CA HIS A 51 -11.36 -5.27 -8.09
C HIS A 51 -10.46 -4.04 -8.13
N VAL A 52 -10.91 -2.98 -8.79
CA VAL A 52 -10.32 -1.64 -8.67
C VAL A 52 -11.22 -0.84 -7.72
N ILE A 53 -10.69 -0.47 -6.55
CA ILE A 53 -11.45 0.19 -5.49
C ILE A 53 -10.84 1.57 -5.21
N LEU A 54 -11.67 2.61 -5.34
CA LEU A 54 -11.32 3.96 -4.92
C LEU A 54 -11.94 4.26 -3.55
N ILE A 55 -11.11 4.51 -2.53
CA ILE A 55 -11.55 4.94 -1.20
C ILE A 55 -11.26 6.43 -1.04
N ALA A 56 -12.30 7.26 -1.10
CA ALA A 56 -12.21 8.71 -1.03
C ALA A 56 -12.93 9.29 0.19
N GLY A 57 -12.49 10.45 0.68
CA GLY A 57 -13.06 11.12 1.83
C GLY A 57 -12.13 12.18 2.45
N LYS A 58 -12.69 13.06 3.29
CA LYS A 58 -11.94 14.13 3.99
C LYS A 58 -10.85 13.56 4.91
N ARG A 59 -9.92 14.40 5.37
CA ARG A 59 -8.94 14.00 6.40
C ARG A 59 -9.67 13.51 7.65
N GLY A 60 -9.24 12.37 8.20
CA GLY A 60 -9.88 11.75 9.36
C GLY A 60 -11.14 10.91 9.08
N SER A 61 -11.59 10.79 7.82
CA SER A 61 -12.80 10.02 7.48
C SER A 61 -12.63 8.49 7.49
N GLY A 62 -11.49 7.97 7.97
CA GLY A 62 -11.25 6.52 8.04
C GLY A 62 -10.79 5.84 6.75
N LYS A 63 -10.31 6.56 5.73
CA LYS A 63 -9.86 5.94 4.46
C LYS A 63 -8.86 4.80 4.66
N SER A 64 -7.77 5.06 5.39
CA SER A 64 -6.74 4.07 5.65
C SER A 64 -7.22 2.93 6.53
N TYR A 65 -8.16 3.22 7.44
CA TYR A 65 -8.81 2.21 8.27
C TYR A 65 -9.63 1.25 7.39
N SER A 66 -10.45 1.76 6.47
CA SER A 66 -11.21 0.93 5.52
C SER A 66 -10.31 0.08 4.63
N ALA A 67 -9.20 0.65 4.13
CA ALA A 67 -8.20 -0.12 3.38
C ALA A 67 -7.56 -1.22 4.25
N GLY A 68 -7.23 -0.90 5.51
CA GLY A 68 -6.72 -1.87 6.49
C GLY A 68 -7.68 -3.03 6.69
N VAL A 69 -8.98 -2.76 6.90
CA VAL A 69 -10.02 -3.79 7.02
C VAL A 69 -10.03 -4.73 5.79
N ILE A 70 -10.01 -4.18 4.57
CA ILE A 70 -9.97 -5.00 3.36
C ILE A 70 -8.75 -5.92 3.33
N ILE A 71 -7.57 -5.40 3.71
CA ILE A 71 -6.32 -6.16 3.75
C ILE A 71 -6.39 -7.25 4.83
N GLU A 72 -6.85 -6.94 6.04
CA GLU A 72 -6.99 -7.89 7.14
C GLU A 72 -7.97 -9.02 6.82
N GLU A 73 -9.09 -8.69 6.19
CA GLU A 73 -10.08 -9.67 5.75
C GLU A 73 -9.52 -10.60 4.67
N PHE A 74 -8.72 -10.07 3.74
CA PHE A 74 -8.03 -10.91 2.77
C PHE A 74 -7.00 -11.82 3.44
N LEU A 75 -6.17 -11.29 4.32
CA LEU A 75 -5.14 -12.06 5.04
C LEU A 75 -5.75 -13.09 6.00
N SER A 76 -7.02 -12.93 6.37
CA SER A 76 -7.82 -13.87 7.15
C SER A 76 -8.50 -14.97 6.31
N LEU A 77 -8.43 -14.91 4.98
CA LEU A 77 -8.99 -15.95 4.13
C LEU A 77 -8.27 -17.30 4.33
N PRO A 78 -8.97 -18.44 4.11
CA PRO A 78 -8.33 -19.74 4.07
C PRO A 78 -7.20 -19.81 3.05
N ASP A 79 -6.18 -20.64 3.31
CA ASP A 79 -4.96 -20.77 2.50
C ASP A 79 -5.24 -21.05 1.02
N LYS A 80 -6.33 -21.76 0.70
CA LYS A 80 -6.76 -22.03 -0.69
C LYS A 80 -7.03 -20.76 -1.51
N TYR A 81 -7.28 -19.63 -0.87
CA TYR A 81 -7.41 -18.31 -1.48
C TYR A 81 -6.19 -17.43 -1.19
N ARG A 82 -5.80 -17.33 0.08
CA ARG A 82 -4.77 -16.39 0.53
C ARG A 82 -3.43 -16.60 -0.19
N ASN A 83 -3.04 -17.85 -0.44
CA ASN A 83 -1.74 -18.17 -1.05
C ASN A 83 -1.69 -17.90 -2.57
N LYS A 84 -2.78 -17.43 -3.18
CA LYS A 84 -2.85 -17.13 -4.62
C LYS A 84 -2.56 -15.67 -4.95
N ALA A 85 -2.39 -14.81 -3.94
CA ALA A 85 -2.10 -13.39 -4.13
C ALA A 85 -1.01 -12.91 -3.17
N SER A 86 -0.33 -11.84 -3.56
CA SER A 86 0.61 -11.10 -2.72
C SER A 86 0.19 -9.63 -2.67
N PHE A 87 0.35 -9.00 -1.52
CA PHE A 87 0.02 -7.59 -1.32
C PHE A 87 1.28 -6.76 -1.28
N VAL A 88 1.25 -5.67 -2.04
CA VAL A 88 2.23 -4.59 -1.95
C VAL A 88 1.46 -3.36 -1.51
N ILE A 89 1.84 -2.82 -0.35
CA ILE A 89 1.23 -1.63 0.22
C ILE A 89 2.27 -0.52 0.14
N ILE A 90 1.95 0.53 -0.61
CA ILE A 90 2.73 1.76 -0.61
C ILE A 90 2.15 2.64 0.49
N ASP A 91 2.84 2.72 1.61
CA ASP A 91 2.37 3.40 2.82
C ASP A 91 3.17 4.68 3.12
N PRO A 92 2.79 5.83 2.54
CA PRO A 92 3.44 7.09 2.84
C PRO A 92 3.21 7.58 4.27
N MET A 93 2.18 7.07 4.97
CA MET A 93 1.84 7.48 6.33
C MET A 93 2.52 6.62 7.40
N GLY A 94 3.03 5.45 7.05
CA GLY A 94 3.75 4.55 7.96
C GLY A 94 2.88 4.01 9.10
N ILE A 95 1.67 3.54 8.80
CA ILE A 95 0.68 3.05 9.78
C ILE A 95 0.44 1.54 9.69
N TYR A 96 0.64 0.92 8.53
CA TYR A 96 0.29 -0.50 8.32
C TYR A 96 1.28 -1.49 8.94
N TRP A 97 2.45 -1.04 9.39
CA TRP A 97 3.39 -1.89 10.15
C TRP A 97 2.75 -2.46 11.41
N SER A 98 1.82 -1.72 12.02
CA SER A 98 1.14 -2.09 13.27
C SER A 98 0.27 -3.35 13.12
N MET A 99 -0.09 -3.75 11.89
CA MET A 99 -0.83 -4.99 11.59
C MET A 99 -0.08 -6.26 12.02
N LYS A 100 1.25 -6.16 12.27
CA LYS A 100 2.03 -7.23 12.89
C LYS A 100 1.54 -7.59 14.30
N TYR A 101 0.84 -6.68 14.97
CA TYR A 101 0.44 -6.84 16.36
C TYR A 101 -1.09 -6.86 16.50
N PRO A 102 -1.63 -7.68 17.43
CA PRO A 102 -3.06 -7.68 17.68
C PRO A 102 -3.52 -6.37 18.31
N ASN A 103 -4.63 -5.84 17.83
CA ASN A 103 -5.26 -4.63 18.36
C ASN A 103 -5.93 -4.87 19.73
N LYS A 104 -5.10 -4.94 20.79
CA LYS A 104 -5.57 -5.07 22.18
C LYS A 104 -6.18 -3.80 22.73
N GLN A 105 -5.81 -2.64 22.20
CA GLN A 105 -6.31 -1.35 22.66
C GLN A 105 -7.83 -1.22 22.46
N GLN A 106 -8.37 -1.85 21.41
CA GLN A 106 -9.80 -1.78 21.07
C GLN A 106 -10.51 -3.13 21.22
N GLU A 107 -10.01 -4.04 22.07
CA GLU A 107 -10.56 -5.38 22.25
C GLU A 107 -12.06 -5.37 22.60
N GLU A 108 -12.49 -4.51 23.52
CA GLU A 108 -13.90 -4.39 23.90
C GLU A 108 -14.79 -3.90 22.75
N LEU A 109 -14.25 -3.05 21.86
CA LEU A 109 -14.98 -2.63 20.66
C LEU A 109 -15.09 -3.80 19.67
N LEU A 110 -14.01 -4.56 19.47
CA LEU A 110 -14.01 -5.74 18.60
C LEU A 110 -15.02 -6.78 19.10
N LYS A 111 -15.08 -7.05 20.40
CA LYS A 111 -16.07 -7.95 21.02
C LYS A 111 -17.52 -7.52 20.72
N LYS A 112 -17.84 -6.23 20.82
CA LYS A 112 -19.18 -5.71 20.43
C LYS A 112 -19.53 -5.97 18.96
N TRP A 113 -18.52 -6.17 18.13
CA TRP A 113 -18.66 -6.50 16.72
C TRP A 113 -18.52 -8.00 16.41
N ASN A 114 -18.41 -8.85 17.45
CA ASN A 114 -18.09 -10.28 17.34
C ASN A 114 -16.77 -10.53 16.57
N LEU A 115 -15.78 -9.69 16.83
CA LEU A 115 -14.43 -9.77 16.30
C LEU A 115 -13.44 -9.98 17.44
N GLU A 116 -12.29 -10.53 17.10
CA GLU A 116 -11.18 -10.76 18.02
C GLU A 116 -9.94 -10.03 17.52
N PRO A 117 -9.07 -9.52 18.42
CA PRO A 117 -7.77 -8.97 18.02
C PRO A 117 -6.93 -10.01 17.27
N LYS A 118 -6.45 -9.67 16.06
CA LYS A 118 -5.61 -10.54 15.23
C LYS A 118 -4.32 -9.82 14.82
N SER A 119 -3.28 -10.61 14.61
CA SER A 119 -2.03 -10.16 13.98
C SER A 119 -1.86 -10.84 12.63
N PHE A 120 -1.09 -10.22 11.76
CA PHE A 120 -0.84 -10.70 10.42
C PHE A 120 0.65 -10.74 10.09
N LYS A 121 1.04 -11.69 9.24
CA LYS A 121 2.41 -11.79 8.73
C LYS A 121 2.64 -10.71 7.67
N VAL A 122 3.09 -9.55 8.12
CA VAL A 122 3.45 -8.40 7.28
C VAL A 122 4.96 -8.24 7.27
N ARG A 123 5.53 -7.96 6.10
CA ARG A 123 6.93 -7.52 5.98
C ARG A 123 6.98 -6.02 5.74
N VAL A 124 7.71 -5.32 6.58
CA VAL A 124 7.87 -3.87 6.58
C VAL A 124 9.24 -3.56 6.00
N PHE A 125 9.23 -2.95 4.83
CA PHE A 125 10.42 -2.44 4.18
C PHE A 125 10.42 -0.92 4.28
N VAL A 126 11.55 -0.34 4.66
CA VAL A 126 11.69 1.12 4.79
C VAL A 126 12.84 1.64 3.94
N PRO A 127 12.76 2.87 3.42
CA PRO A 127 13.90 3.52 2.79
C PRO A 127 15.11 3.50 3.74
N HIS A 128 16.29 3.18 3.21
CA HIS A 128 17.52 3.05 4.00
C HIS A 128 17.76 4.25 4.95
N LEU A 129 17.52 5.48 4.46
CA LEU A 129 17.70 6.71 5.23
C LEU A 129 16.73 6.88 6.41
N LEU A 130 15.62 6.14 6.44
CA LEU A 130 14.64 6.19 7.52
C LEU A 130 14.83 5.09 8.58
N LYS A 131 15.81 4.19 8.39
CA LYS A 131 16.06 3.06 9.29
C LYS A 131 16.10 3.49 10.76
N GLU A 132 16.99 4.43 11.10
CA GLU A 132 17.17 4.87 12.49
C GLU A 132 15.90 5.47 13.09
N ALA A 133 15.11 6.20 12.30
CA ALA A 133 13.89 6.83 12.79
C ALA A 133 12.84 5.77 13.18
N TYR A 134 12.72 4.71 12.38
CA TYR A 134 11.82 3.59 12.66
C TYR A 134 12.30 2.74 13.84
N GLU A 135 13.60 2.47 13.94
CA GLU A 135 14.17 1.74 15.08
C GLU A 135 14.00 2.51 16.39
N LYS A 136 14.23 3.84 16.40
CA LYS A 136 13.98 4.72 17.55
C LYS A 136 12.51 4.76 17.96
N ALA A 137 11.60 4.58 17.00
CA ALA A 137 10.16 4.45 17.25
C ALA A 137 9.74 3.05 17.74
N GLY A 138 10.67 2.10 17.86
CA GLY A 138 10.38 0.73 18.29
C GLY A 138 9.67 -0.12 17.23
N ILE A 139 9.76 0.26 15.95
CA ILE A 139 9.11 -0.45 14.85
C ILE A 139 10.05 -1.52 14.31
N GLU A 140 9.57 -2.76 14.22
CA GLU A 140 10.31 -3.88 13.65
C GLU A 140 10.34 -3.81 12.12
N ILE A 141 11.54 -3.59 11.57
CA ILE A 141 11.82 -3.50 10.14
C ILE A 141 12.30 -4.87 9.64
N ASP A 142 11.73 -5.36 8.53
CA ASP A 142 12.13 -6.64 7.91
C ASP A 142 13.15 -6.47 6.78
N GLY A 143 13.28 -5.26 6.25
CA GLY A 143 14.24 -4.97 5.18
C GLY A 143 14.37 -3.49 4.87
N LEU A 144 15.42 -3.17 4.14
CA LEU A 144 15.66 -1.82 3.65
C LEU A 144 15.42 -1.79 2.14
N ILE A 145 14.89 -0.67 1.66
CA ILE A 145 14.77 -0.37 0.23
C ILE A 145 15.75 0.75 -0.09
N THR A 146 16.48 0.54 -1.18
CA THR A 146 17.28 1.53 -1.88
C THR A 146 16.92 1.43 -3.35
N ILE A 147 16.99 2.54 -4.06
CA ILE A 147 16.80 2.57 -5.51
C ILE A 147 18.15 2.97 -6.08
N ALA A 148 18.72 2.12 -6.93
CA ALA A 148 19.93 2.49 -7.64
C ALA A 148 19.58 3.56 -8.69
N PRO A 149 20.44 4.58 -8.91
CA PRO A 149 20.23 5.59 -9.94
C PRO A 149 19.82 5.05 -11.31
N ASN A 150 20.35 3.89 -11.71
CA ASN A 150 20.07 3.25 -12.99
C ASN A 150 18.78 2.41 -13.05
N GLU A 151 18.05 2.28 -11.93
CA GLU A 151 16.71 1.65 -11.89
C GLU A 151 15.59 2.63 -12.21
N VAL A 152 15.91 3.93 -12.29
CA VAL A 152 14.99 5.03 -12.62
C VAL A 152 15.47 5.66 -13.92
N SER A 153 14.55 5.85 -14.87
CA SER A 153 14.90 6.45 -16.16
C SER A 153 15.41 7.88 -16.01
N VAL A 154 16.20 8.33 -16.99
CA VAL A 154 16.73 9.69 -17.01
C VAL A 154 15.61 10.74 -17.05
N GLU A 155 14.51 10.44 -17.75
CA GLU A 155 13.31 11.28 -17.78
C GLU A 155 12.64 11.39 -16.40
N GLU A 156 12.52 10.29 -15.68
CA GLU A 156 11.96 10.27 -14.32
C GLU A 156 12.84 11.05 -13.35
N TRP A 157 14.17 10.97 -13.46
CA TRP A 157 15.09 11.79 -12.67
C TRP A 157 14.95 13.28 -12.96
N ILE A 158 14.92 13.66 -14.25
CA ILE A 158 14.70 15.06 -14.67
C ILE A 158 13.38 15.59 -14.08
N GLN A 159 12.31 14.80 -14.17
CA GLN A 159 11.02 15.16 -13.57
C GLN A 159 11.09 15.25 -12.04
N THR A 160 11.78 14.32 -11.39
CA THR A 160 11.95 14.28 -9.92
C THR A 160 12.70 15.51 -9.41
N PHE A 161 13.69 16.00 -10.17
CA PHE A 161 14.40 17.24 -9.87
C PHE A 161 13.60 18.51 -10.24
N GLY A 162 12.41 18.38 -10.85
CA GLY A 162 11.61 19.51 -11.28
C GLY A 162 12.22 20.29 -12.44
N LEU A 163 13.10 19.67 -13.22
CA LEU A 163 13.75 20.27 -14.38
C LEU A 163 12.91 20.07 -15.65
N LYS A 164 13.05 20.96 -16.62
CA LYS A 164 12.58 20.72 -17.99
C LYS A 164 13.69 20.08 -18.81
N ARG A 165 13.35 19.21 -19.77
CA ARG A 165 14.34 18.61 -20.68
C ARG A 165 15.16 19.63 -21.47
N THR A 166 14.63 20.84 -21.67
CA THR A 166 15.30 21.94 -22.35
C THR A 166 16.28 22.72 -21.47
N ASP A 167 16.24 22.50 -20.15
CA ASP A 167 17.13 23.20 -19.23
C ASP A 167 18.55 22.66 -19.42
N GLU A 168 19.55 23.55 -19.42
CA GLU A 168 20.96 23.17 -19.59
C GLU A 168 21.39 22.10 -18.57
N MET A 169 20.93 22.22 -17.32
CA MET A 169 21.17 21.23 -16.27
C MET A 169 20.59 19.85 -16.61
N ALA A 170 19.42 19.78 -17.23
CA ALA A 170 18.82 18.50 -17.63
C ALA A 170 19.60 17.86 -18.78
N ILE A 171 20.05 18.65 -19.75
CA ILE A 171 20.87 18.16 -20.88
C ILE A 171 22.21 17.60 -20.38
N ILE A 172 22.86 18.33 -19.46
CA ILE A 172 24.11 17.89 -18.82
C ILE A 172 23.90 16.59 -18.04
N PHE A 173 22.85 16.54 -17.20
CA PHE A 173 22.51 15.37 -16.43
C PHE A 173 22.22 14.17 -17.34
N GLU A 174 21.46 14.36 -18.40
CA GLU A 174 21.10 13.32 -19.36
C GLU A 174 22.32 12.75 -20.08
N LYS A 175 23.24 13.62 -20.50
CA LYS A 175 24.53 13.19 -21.06
C LYS A 175 25.32 12.35 -20.07
N ALA A 176 25.48 12.82 -18.83
CA ALA A 176 26.23 12.10 -17.80
C ALA A 176 25.61 10.75 -17.47
N TYR A 177 24.28 10.71 -17.29
CA TYR A 177 23.52 9.49 -17.03
C TYR A 177 23.75 8.45 -18.13
N ASN A 178 23.63 8.86 -19.40
CA ASN A 178 23.79 7.96 -20.54
C ASN A 178 25.23 7.44 -20.67
N GLU A 179 26.23 8.29 -20.46
CA GLU A 179 27.64 7.89 -20.55
C GLU A 179 28.07 6.97 -19.41
N VAL A 180 27.60 7.20 -18.18
CA VAL A 180 27.88 6.31 -17.05
C VAL A 180 27.12 4.99 -17.21
N SER A 181 25.86 5.02 -17.63
CA SER A 181 25.05 3.80 -17.87
C SER A 181 25.63 2.88 -18.94
N LYS A 182 26.32 3.42 -19.96
CA LYS A 182 27.04 2.61 -20.96
C LYS A 182 28.26 1.88 -20.37
N LYS A 183 28.86 2.42 -19.31
CA LYS A 183 30.13 1.95 -18.75
C LYS A 183 29.94 1.08 -17.52
N MET A 184 28.86 1.28 -16.77
CA MET A 184 28.63 0.64 -15.48
C MET A 184 27.22 0.05 -15.42
N GLN A 185 27.13 -1.22 -14.99
CA GLN A 185 25.84 -1.89 -14.80
C GLN A 185 25.06 -1.31 -13.62
N THR A 186 25.76 -0.78 -12.60
CA THR A 186 25.19 -0.06 -11.46
C THR A 186 26.13 1.10 -11.11
N PHE A 187 25.58 2.24 -10.71
CA PHE A 187 26.35 3.42 -10.34
C PHE A 187 25.61 4.26 -9.32
N SER A 188 26.34 5.09 -8.58
CA SER A 188 25.83 6.02 -7.58
C SER A 188 25.61 7.43 -8.16
N ILE A 189 24.94 8.30 -7.40
CA ILE A 189 24.86 9.73 -7.75
C ILE A 189 26.25 10.36 -7.75
N ASP A 190 27.16 9.92 -6.87
CA ASP A 190 28.53 10.42 -6.83
C ASP A 190 29.30 10.08 -8.11
N ASP A 191 29.03 8.93 -8.75
CA ASP A 191 29.64 8.59 -10.04
C ASP A 191 29.19 9.54 -11.15
N LEU A 192 27.92 9.92 -11.17
CA LEU A 192 27.39 10.95 -12.09
C LEU A 192 28.05 12.31 -11.85
N ILE A 193 28.14 12.74 -10.58
CA ILE A 193 28.79 14.00 -10.20
C ILE A 193 30.26 14.00 -10.62
N ASN A 194 30.97 12.90 -10.39
CA ASN A 194 32.38 12.75 -10.76
C ASN A 194 32.56 12.75 -12.28
N PHE A 195 31.64 12.16 -13.04
CA PHE A 195 31.66 12.24 -14.50
C PHE A 195 31.52 13.68 -14.97
N ILE A 196 30.51 14.40 -14.48
CA ILE A 196 30.25 15.81 -14.86
C ILE A 196 31.46 16.69 -14.55
N LYS A 197 32.05 16.56 -13.35
CA LYS A 197 33.22 17.36 -12.93
C LYS A 197 34.47 17.14 -13.80
N ARG A 198 34.58 15.98 -14.46
CA ARG A 198 35.73 15.63 -15.31
C ARG A 198 35.47 15.90 -16.79
N ASP A 199 34.23 16.15 -17.18
CA ASP A 199 33.86 16.38 -18.57
C ASP A 199 34.19 17.84 -18.96
N GLU A 200 35.33 18.02 -19.63
CA GLU A 200 35.85 19.33 -20.08
C GLU A 200 34.93 20.06 -21.07
N THR A 201 33.91 19.38 -21.61
CA THR A 201 32.93 19.98 -22.52
C THR A 201 31.80 20.70 -21.80
N ILE A 202 31.68 20.49 -20.47
CA ILE A 202 30.72 21.17 -19.60
C ILE A 202 31.47 22.30 -18.89
N LYS A 203 31.19 23.54 -19.27
CA LYS A 203 31.79 24.76 -18.69
C LYS A 203 30.76 25.62 -18.00
#